data_AF-A0A850NQQ7-F1
#
_entry.id   AF-A0A850NQQ7-F1
#
_cell.length_a   1.000
_cell.length_b   1.000
_cell.length_c   1.000
_cell.angle_alpha   90.00
_cell.angle_beta   90.00
_cell.angle_gamma   90.00
#
_symmetry.space_group_name_H-M   'P 1'
#
loop_
_entity.id
_entity.type
_entity.pdbx_description
1 polymer ?
#
loop_
_entity_poly.entity_id
_entity_poly.type
_entity_poly.pdbx_seq_one_letter_code
_entity_poly.pdbx_strand_id
1 'polypeptide(L)' 'MAPPRPTPRETGDLTTAGLDLAIRFGPRPASSMSSRHLLDTRVLTVAFPSYLARHGRPATPDDLTRQPCPRR' A
#
# COMPACT_ATOMS: atom_id res chain seq x y z
N MET A 1 -19.54 -16.87 -20.76
CA MET A 1 -18.58 -17.06 -19.65
C MET A 1 -17.85 -15.73 -19.49
N ALA A 2 -18.23 -14.92 -18.50
CA ALA A 2 -17.61 -13.61 -18.29
C ALA A 2 -16.19 -13.81 -17.70
N PRO A 3 -15.18 -13.02 -18.12
CA PRO A 3 -13.85 -13.10 -17.53
C PRO A 3 -13.92 -12.83 -16.02
N PRO A 4 -13.03 -13.46 -15.22
CA PRO A 4 -12.97 -13.22 -13.78
C PRO A 4 -12.73 -11.73 -13.52
N ARG A 5 -13.41 -11.17 -12.50
CA ARG A 5 -13.18 -9.77 -12.10
C ARG A 5 -11.71 -9.63 -11.67
N PRO A 6 -10.94 -8.70 -12.25
CA PRO A 6 -9.57 -8.50 -11.84
C PRO A 6 -9.54 -8.08 -10.37
N THR A 7 -8.63 -8.69 -9.62
CA THR A 7 -8.47 -8.34 -8.20
C THR A 7 -7.77 -6.98 -8.08
N PRO A 8 -8.04 -6.17 -7.04
CA PRO A 8 -7.51 -4.81 -6.92
C PRO A 8 -5.98 -4.68 -6.91
N ARG A 9 -5.26 -5.81 -6.80
CA ARG A 9 -3.79 -5.87 -6.79
C ARG A 9 -3.18 -6.18 -8.15
N GLU A 10 -3.97 -6.58 -9.13
CA GLU A 10 -3.47 -6.86 -10.47
C GLU A 10 -3.30 -5.55 -11.23
N THR A 11 -2.09 -5.34 -11.76
CA THR A 11 -1.79 -4.22 -12.67
C THR A 11 -2.31 -4.55 -14.08
N GLY A 12 -3.51 -5.13 -14.15
CA GLY A 12 -4.18 -5.44 -15.41
C GLY A 12 -4.79 -4.18 -16.02
N ASP A 13 -4.99 -4.23 -17.33
CA ASP A 13 -5.65 -3.19 -18.09
C ASP A 13 -7.04 -2.87 -17.51
N LEU A 14 -7.14 -1.71 -16.86
CA LEU A 14 -8.36 -1.22 -16.19
C LEU A 14 -9.52 -1.06 -17.19
N THR A 15 -9.19 -0.85 -18.46
CA THR A 15 -10.14 -0.74 -19.56
C THR A 15 -10.92 -2.05 -19.74
N THR A 16 -10.22 -3.19 -19.68
CA THR A 16 -10.84 -4.52 -19.76
C THR A 16 -11.76 -4.80 -18.56
N ALA A 17 -11.52 -4.14 -17.42
CA ALA A 17 -12.36 -4.23 -16.22
C ALA A 17 -13.59 -3.30 -16.25
N GLY A 18 -13.70 -2.41 -17.24
CA GLY A 18 -14.73 -1.37 -17.29
C GLY A 18 -14.53 -0.25 -16.26
N LEU A 19 -13.27 0.04 -15.89
CA LEU A 19 -12.92 1.11 -14.95
C LEU A 19 -12.38 2.33 -15.70
N ASP A 20 -13.00 3.49 -15.48
CA ASP A 20 -12.58 4.76 -16.11
C ASP A 20 -11.38 5.42 -15.41
N LEU A 21 -11.21 5.19 -14.10
CA LEU A 21 -10.16 5.78 -13.28
C LEU A 21 -9.71 4.82 -12.18
N ALA A 22 -8.40 4.79 -11.92
CA ALA A 22 -7.83 4.16 -10.72
C ALA A 22 -6.83 5.09 -10.04
N ILE A 23 -6.89 5.15 -8.71
CA ILE A 23 -5.90 5.81 -7.87
C ILE A 23 -5.01 4.73 -7.26
N ARG A 24 -3.70 4.86 -7.44
CA ARG A 24 -2.72 3.86 -7.03
C ARG A 24 -1.54 4.51 -6.34
N PHE A 25 -0.99 3.81 -5.35
CA PHE A 25 0.28 4.13 -4.73
C PHE A 25 1.37 3.23 -5.34
N GLY A 26 2.54 3.81 -5.62
CA GLY A 26 3.68 3.08 -6.17
C GLY A 26 4.10 3.58 -7.56
N PRO A 27 5.12 2.95 -8.15
CA PRO A 27 5.70 3.39 -9.41
C PRO A 27 4.68 3.31 -10.55
N ARG A 28 4.84 4.21 -11.52
CA ARG A 28 4.01 4.25 -12.73
C ARG A 28 4.13 2.91 -13.47
N PRO A 29 3.04 2.17 -13.70
CA PRO A 29 3.08 0.99 -14.54
C PRO A 29 3.38 1.39 -15.99
N ALA A 30 4.10 0.53 -16.70
CA ALA A 30 4.17 0.60 -18.16
C ALA A 30 2.81 0.17 -18.74
N SER A 31 1.86 1.09 -18.72
CA SER A 31 0.53 0.92 -19.33
C SER A 31 0.33 1.96 -20.42
N SER A 32 -0.47 1.62 -21.43
CA SER A 32 -0.94 2.54 -22.47
C SER A 32 -1.80 3.68 -21.93
N MET A 33 -2.23 3.58 -20.66
CA MET A 33 -3.04 4.59 -19.99
C MET A 33 -2.18 5.77 -19.50
N SER A 34 -2.68 6.98 -19.70
CA SER A 34 -2.09 8.18 -19.12
C SER A 34 -2.23 8.15 -17.60
N SER A 35 -1.12 8.31 -16.88
CA SER A 35 -1.15 8.49 -15.43
C SER A 35 -0.62 9.88 -15.08
N ARG A 36 -1.21 10.52 -14.07
CA ARG A 36 -0.72 11.79 -13.52
C ARG A 36 -0.27 11.60 -12.08
N HIS A 37 0.87 12.16 -11.73
CA HIS A 37 1.31 12.23 -10.35
C HIS A 37 0.37 13.18 -9.60
N LEU A 38 -0.27 12.69 -8.53
CA LEU A 38 -1.20 13.48 -7.71
C LEU A 38 -0.47 14.13 -6.53
N LEU A 39 0.29 13.34 -5.78
CA LEU A 39 1.02 13.77 -4.60
C LEU A 39 2.06 12.73 -4.17
N ASP A 40 3.05 13.19 -3.41
CA ASP A 40 3.96 12.35 -2.65
C ASP A 40 3.38 12.04 -1.26
N THR A 41 3.29 10.77 -0.88
CA THR A 41 2.82 10.36 0.45
C THR A 41 3.99 9.89 1.32
N ARG A 42 4.06 10.39 2.56
CA ARG A 42 5.00 9.86 3.58
C ARG A 42 4.34 8.75 4.37
N VAL A 43 5.04 7.63 4.53
CA VAL A 43 4.63 6.56 5.44
C VAL A 43 5.25 6.84 6.81
N LEU A 44 4.40 6.97 7.84
CA LEU A 44 4.83 7.19 9.22
C LEU A 44 4.54 5.95 10.07
N THR A 45 5.54 5.47 10.79
CA THR A 45 5.38 4.42 11.79
C THR A 45 4.93 5.06 13.10
N VAL A 46 3.69 4.79 13.51
CA VAL A 46 3.09 5.33 14.73
C VAL A 46 2.59 4.19 15.62
N ALA A 47 2.59 4.43 16.93
CA ALA A 47 2.08 3.48 17.90
C ALA A 47 1.27 4.23 18.96
N PHE A 48 0.27 3.55 19.53
CA PHE A 48 -0.53 4.13 20.59
C PHE A 48 0.30 4.33 21.86
N PRO A 49 0.10 5.40 22.66
CA PRO A 49 0.95 5.67 23.83
C PRO A 49 1.01 4.52 24.84
N SER A 50 -0.11 3.81 25.07
CA SER A 50 -0.11 2.66 26.00
C SER A 50 0.66 1.46 25.46
N TYR A 51 0.80 1.33 24.14
CA TYR A 51 1.64 0.31 23.52
C TYR A 51 3.12 0.57 23.83
N LEU A 52 3.57 1.82 23.64
CA LEU A 52 4.94 2.23 23.92
C LEU A 52 5.28 2.15 25.42
N ALA A 53 4.31 2.40 26.30
CA ALA A 53 4.50 2.25 27.74
C ALA A 53 4.72 0.78 28.15
N ARG A 54 4.02 -0.17 27.50
CA ARG A 54 4.12 -1.60 27.81
C ARG A 54 5.33 -2.28 27.17
N HIS A 55 5.69 -1.85 25.96
CA HIS A 55 6.67 -2.55 25.12
C HIS A 55 7.95 -1.76 24.85
N GLY A 56 8.04 -0.52 25.35
CA GLY A 56 9.15 0.38 25.09
C GLY A 56 9.09 1.03 23.70
N ARG A 57 10.03 1.94 23.43
CA ARG A 57 10.22 2.54 22.11
C ARG A 57 11.30 1.75 21.34
N PRO A 58 10.99 1.21 20.15
CA PRO A 58 12.00 0.58 19.31
C PRO A 58 13.01 1.63 18.83
N ALA A 59 14.31 1.34 18.95
CA ALA A 59 15.37 2.20 18.46
C ALA A 59 15.76 1.87 17.02
N THR A 60 15.56 0.61 16.62
CA THR A 60 15.87 0.09 15.30
C THR A 60 14.64 -0.59 14.68
N PRO A 61 14.54 -0.64 13.33
CA PRO A 61 13.47 -1.38 12.67
C PRO A 61 13.43 -2.87 13.03
N ASP A 62 14.58 -3.47 13.36
CA ASP A 62 14.68 -4.88 13.76
C ASP A 62 14.01 -5.15 15.12
N ASP A 63 13.92 -4.15 16.00
CA ASP A 63 13.22 -4.28 17.28
C ASP A 63 11.71 -4.55 17.09
N LEU A 64 11.13 -4.11 15.97
CA LEU A 64 9.73 -4.38 15.61
C LEU A 64 9.49 -5.86 15.29
N THR A 65 10.53 -6.63 14.99
CA THR A 65 10.39 -8.05 14.64
C THR A 65 10.05 -8.92 15.85
N ARG A 66 10.41 -8.47 17.06
CA ARG A 66 10.07 -9.12 18.33
C ARG A 66 8.73 -8.66 18.89
N GLN A 67 8.11 -7.68 18.25
CA GLN A 67 6.85 -7.08 18.63
C GLN A 67 5.73 -7.73 17.81
N PRO A 68 4.49 -7.84 18.33
CA PRO A 68 3.34 -8.35 17.57
C PRO A 68 2.89 -7.42 16.43
N CYS A 69 3.73 -6.47 15.99
CA CYS A 69 3.46 -5.58 14.88
C CYS A 69 3.64 -6.32 13.56
N PRO A 70 2.59 -6.40 12.70
CA PRO A 70 2.75 -6.98 11.37
C PRO A 70 3.74 -6.14 10.56
N ARG A 71 4.78 -6.78 10.00
CA ARG A 71 5.63 -6.16 8.99
C ARG A 71 4.77 -5.78 7.77
N ARG A 72 5.02 -4.59 7.22
CA ARG A 72 4.35 -4.07 6.02
C ARG A 72 5.10 -4.49 4.76
#